data_AF-A0A8T2A2Q6-F1
#
_entry.id   AF-A0A8T2A2Q6-F1
#
_cell.length_a   1.000
_cell.length_b   1.000
_cell.length_c   1.000
_cell.angle_alpha   90.00
_cell.angle_beta   90.00
_cell.angle_gamma   90.00
#
_symmetry.space_group_name_H-M   'P 1'
#
loop_
_entity.id
_entity.type
_entity.pdbx_description
1 polymer ?
#
loop_
_entity_poly.entity_id
_entity_poly.type
_entity_poly.pdbx_seq_one_letter_code
_entity_poly.pdbx_strand_id
1 'polypeptide(L)'
;MALKATTVTKSMVAASFAIIVMAVLVSAATSLAQSPESDHLVNKCMAKLSSRCAMYVTAEMYSHGPLKQHGCCLEVYHMGRVCLNIVTKHVIQTFLPKLGGVRKQDILEKSTQIWYLCVPV
;
A
#
# COMPACT_ATOMS: atom_id res chain seq x y z
N MET A 1 52.49 7.83 -3.38
CA MET A 1 52.33 8.14 -1.95
C MET A 1 53.38 9.19 -1.61
N ALA A 2 52.97 10.40 -1.24
CA ALA A 2 53.12 10.94 0.12
C ALA A 2 54.58 11.37 0.40
N LEU A 3 54.96 12.51 0.96
CA LEU A 3 54.35 13.64 1.64
C LEU A 3 55.30 14.83 1.39
N LYS A 4 54.82 16.07 1.27
CA LYS A 4 55.70 17.24 1.35
C LYS A 4 55.69 17.77 2.78
N ALA A 5 56.88 17.74 3.38
CA ALA A 5 57.14 17.97 4.79
C ALA A 5 56.95 19.43 5.21
N THR A 6 56.30 19.54 6.35
CA THR A 6 56.09 20.70 7.23
C THR A 6 57.40 21.35 7.67
N THR A 7 57.41 22.66 7.90
CA THR A 7 58.14 23.18 9.07
C THR A 7 57.41 24.37 9.69
N VAL A 8 57.03 24.15 10.94
CA VAL A 8 56.38 25.06 11.91
C VAL A 8 57.46 25.88 12.61
N THR A 9 57.15 27.13 12.97
CA THR A 9 57.45 27.81 14.26
C THR A 9 57.03 29.28 14.12
N LYS A 10 56.58 30.04 15.12
CA LYS A 10 56.03 29.85 16.47
C LYS A 10 55.70 31.29 16.92
N SER A 11 54.47 31.59 17.36
CA SER A 11 54.24 32.42 18.55
C SER A 11 52.76 32.52 18.88
N MET A 12 52.49 32.39 20.18
CA MET A 12 51.19 32.22 20.83
C MET A 12 50.39 33.54 20.82
N VAL A 13 49.06 33.46 20.70
CA VAL A 13 48.04 34.05 21.61
C VAL A 13 46.64 33.94 20.97
N ALA A 14 45.72 33.38 21.76
CA ALA A 14 44.25 33.50 21.76
C ALA A 14 43.43 32.86 20.62
N ALA A 15 42.57 31.93 21.04
CA ALA A 15 41.57 31.20 20.29
C ALA A 15 40.43 32.08 19.74
N SER A 16 39.83 31.69 18.61
CA SER A 16 38.37 31.80 18.41
C SER A 16 37.90 30.90 17.28
N PHE A 17 36.79 30.23 17.56
CA PHE A 17 36.13 29.19 16.77
C PHE A 17 35.33 29.77 15.60
N ALA A 18 35.34 29.09 14.45
CA ALA A 18 34.18 29.04 13.55
C ALA A 18 34.26 27.79 12.65
N ILE A 19 33.59 26.73 13.09
CA ILE A 19 33.18 25.59 12.26
C ILE A 19 31.83 25.94 11.65
N ILE A 20 31.57 25.46 10.43
CA ILE A 20 30.30 24.94 9.87
C ILE A 20 30.12 25.45 8.43
N VAL A 21 30.44 24.60 7.47
CA VAL A 21 29.80 24.64 6.14
C VAL A 21 29.03 23.32 6.02
N MET A 22 27.75 23.35 6.40
CA MET A 22 26.85 22.22 6.17
C MET A 22 26.48 22.17 4.68
N ALA A 23 26.87 21.08 4.03
CA ALA A 23 26.35 20.68 2.74
C ALA A 23 24.90 20.19 2.91
N VAL A 24 23.94 20.94 2.38
CA VAL A 24 22.54 20.50 2.31
C VAL A 24 22.33 19.79 0.96
N LEU A 25 22.49 18.47 0.97
CA LEU A 25 21.92 17.60 -0.06
C LEU A 25 20.46 17.31 0.35
N VAL A 26 19.51 18.08 -0.20
CA VAL A 26 18.08 17.72 -0.07
C VAL A 26 17.80 16.58 -1.04
N SER A 27 17.97 15.35 -0.56
CA SER A 27 17.38 14.18 -1.21
C SER A 27 15.86 14.27 -0.98
N ALA A 28 15.11 14.69 -1.99
CA ALA A 28 13.67 14.52 -1.99
C ALA A 28 13.37 13.02 -2.00
N ALA A 29 13.17 12.44 -0.82
CA ALA A 29 12.59 11.12 -0.70
C ALA A 29 11.14 11.21 -1.16
N THR A 30 10.86 10.77 -2.39
CA THR A 30 9.49 10.46 -2.80
C THR A 30 9.04 9.25 -1.99
N SER A 31 8.49 9.48 -0.80
CA SER A 31 7.76 8.43 -0.11
C SER A 31 6.50 8.17 -0.93
N LEU A 32 6.31 6.91 -1.33
CA LEU A 32 4.99 6.37 -1.65
C LEU A 32 4.21 6.33 -0.32
N ALA A 33 3.89 7.51 0.21
CA ALA A 33 3.03 7.62 1.38
C ALA A 33 1.63 7.25 0.91
N GLN A 34 1.28 5.97 1.06
CA GLN A 34 -0.11 5.59 1.11
C GLN A 34 -0.74 6.43 2.21
N SER A 35 -1.62 7.37 1.83
CA SER A 35 -2.18 8.33 2.78
C SER A 35 -2.87 7.56 3.91
N PRO A 36 -2.70 7.95 5.18
CA PRO A 36 -3.41 7.32 6.30
C PRO A 36 -4.94 7.31 6.11
N GLU A 37 -5.47 8.22 5.29
CA GLU A 37 -6.87 8.25 4.88
C GLU A 37 -7.27 7.04 4.00
N SER A 38 -6.36 6.56 3.15
CA SER A 38 -6.57 5.39 2.29
C SER A 38 -6.69 4.11 3.11
N ASP A 39 -5.81 3.91 4.10
CA ASP A 39 -5.81 2.71 4.93
C ASP A 39 -7.03 2.66 5.87
N HIS A 40 -7.44 3.82 6.39
CA HIS A 40 -8.67 3.92 7.18
C HIS A 40 -9.91 3.50 6.36
N LEU A 41 -10.01 3.94 5.11
CA LEU A 41 -11.13 3.57 4.23
C LEU A 41 -11.11 2.07 3.88
N VAL A 42 -9.94 1.51 3.58
CA VAL A 42 -9.78 0.07 3.33
C VAL A 42 -10.23 -0.73 4.56
N ASN A 43 -9.78 -0.35 5.76
CA ASN A 43 -10.15 -1.02 7.01
C ASN A 43 -11.66 -0.94 7.28
N LYS A 44 -12.27 0.23 7.07
CA LYS A 44 -13.72 0.42 7.20
C LYS A 44 -14.50 -0.49 6.24
N CYS A 45 -14.00 -0.67 5.02
CA CYS A 45 -14.61 -1.57 4.05
C CYS A 45 -14.41 -3.04 4.43
N MET A 46 -13.20 -3.45 4.81
CA MET A 46 -12.87 -4.80 5.27
C MET A 46 -13.74 -5.22 6.46
N ALA A 47 -14.01 -4.31 7.40
CA ALA A 47 -14.80 -4.59 8.60
C ALA A 47 -16.25 -5.00 8.32
N LYS A 48 -16.76 -4.78 7.09
CA LYS A 48 -18.10 -5.22 6.68
C LYS A 48 -18.17 -6.68 6.24
N LEU A 49 -17.01 -7.34 6.07
CA LEU A 49 -16.91 -8.76 5.77
C LEU A 49 -16.34 -9.49 6.99
N SER A 50 -16.93 -10.61 7.34
CA SER A 50 -16.31 -11.59 8.22
C SER A 50 -15.07 -12.18 7.57
N SER A 51 -14.11 -12.62 8.38
CA SER A 51 -12.91 -13.32 7.89
C SER A 51 -13.27 -14.54 7.02
N ARG A 52 -14.33 -15.28 7.41
CA ARG A 52 -14.88 -16.40 6.65
C ARG A 52 -15.33 -15.95 5.26
N CYS A 53 -16.13 -14.90 5.16
CA CYS A 53 -16.63 -14.45 3.87
C CYS A 53 -15.58 -13.76 3.01
N ALA A 54 -14.59 -13.10 3.62
CA ALA A 54 -13.42 -12.60 2.90
C ALA A 54 -12.64 -13.73 2.18
N MET A 55 -12.49 -14.89 2.83
CA MET A 55 -11.89 -16.08 2.21
C MET A 55 -12.70 -16.54 0.98
N TYR A 56 -14.04 -16.65 1.11
CA TYR A 56 -14.88 -17.09 0.00
C TYR A 56 -14.99 -16.07 -1.13
N VAL A 57 -14.99 -14.77 -0.84
CA VAL A 57 -14.90 -13.71 -1.86
C VAL A 57 -13.59 -13.82 -2.63
N THR A 58 -12.49 -14.07 -1.92
CA THR A 58 -11.18 -14.27 -2.55
C THR A 58 -11.19 -15.52 -3.45
N ALA A 59 -11.74 -16.64 -2.97
CA ALA A 59 -11.88 -17.86 -3.76
C ALA A 59 -12.79 -17.66 -4.99
N GLU A 60 -13.90 -16.93 -4.85
CA GLU A 60 -14.78 -16.54 -5.96
C GLU A 60 -14.03 -15.73 -7.02
N MET A 61 -13.19 -14.80 -6.58
CA MET A 61 -12.39 -13.94 -7.42
C MET A 61 -11.46 -14.73 -8.35
N TYR A 62 -10.76 -15.74 -7.82
CA TYR A 62 -9.71 -16.45 -8.58
C TYR A 62 -10.19 -17.74 -9.24
N SER A 63 -11.16 -18.45 -8.65
CA SER A 63 -11.46 -19.83 -9.06
C SER A 63 -12.93 -20.24 -8.93
N HIS A 64 -13.89 -19.30 -8.99
CA HIS A 64 -15.33 -19.60 -8.90
C HIS A 64 -15.68 -20.46 -7.67
N GLY A 65 -15.41 -19.90 -6.50
CA GLY A 65 -15.62 -20.53 -5.20
C GLY A 65 -17.08 -20.74 -4.80
N PRO A 66 -17.30 -21.23 -3.57
CA PRO A 66 -18.65 -21.49 -3.05
C PRO A 66 -19.27 -20.29 -2.31
N LEU A 67 -19.12 -19.05 -2.80
CA LEU A 67 -19.55 -17.84 -2.08
C LEU A 67 -21.03 -17.87 -1.64
N LYS A 68 -21.93 -18.27 -2.56
CA LYS A 68 -23.38 -18.34 -2.28
C LYS A 68 -23.71 -19.46 -1.30
N GLN A 69 -23.10 -20.63 -1.48
CA GLN A 69 -23.35 -21.84 -0.70
C GLN A 69 -23.01 -21.63 0.77
N HIS A 70 -22.06 -20.75 1.08
CA HIS A 70 -21.67 -20.42 2.46
C HIS A 70 -22.40 -19.21 3.05
N GLY A 71 -23.42 -18.67 2.38
CA GLY A 71 -24.25 -17.60 2.93
C GLY A 71 -23.57 -16.22 2.98
N CYS A 72 -22.48 -16.02 2.24
CA CYS A 72 -21.69 -14.80 2.31
C CYS A 72 -22.24 -13.62 1.49
N CYS A 73 -23.26 -13.86 0.67
CA CYS A 73 -23.81 -12.82 -0.20
C CYS A 73 -24.44 -11.65 0.57
N LEU A 74 -25.02 -11.88 1.75
CA LEU A 74 -25.57 -10.78 2.55
C LEU A 74 -24.49 -9.79 2.99
N GLU A 75 -23.34 -10.29 3.43
CA GLU A 75 -22.21 -9.46 3.82
C GLU A 75 -21.61 -8.72 2.61
N VAL A 76 -21.44 -9.41 1.48
CA VAL A 76 -20.95 -8.81 0.22
C VAL A 76 -21.90 -7.70 -0.27
N TYR A 77 -23.20 -7.94 -0.19
CA TYR A 77 -24.21 -6.95 -0.56
C TYR A 77 -24.15 -5.71 0.34
N HIS A 78 -24.16 -5.89 1.67
CA HIS A 78 -24.04 -4.80 2.65
C HIS A 78 -22.68 -4.09 2.66
N MET A 79 -21.61 -4.81 2.29
CA MET A 79 -20.29 -4.23 2.05
C MET A 79 -20.42 -3.09 1.03
N GLY A 80 -21.10 -3.40 -0.08
CA GLY A 80 -21.35 -2.50 -1.18
C GLY A 80 -20.25 -2.56 -2.23
N ARG A 81 -20.63 -2.37 -3.50
CA ARG A 81 -19.72 -2.47 -4.66
C ARG A 81 -18.48 -1.61 -4.54
N VAL A 82 -18.65 -0.36 -4.06
CA VAL A 82 -17.54 0.59 -3.91
C VAL A 82 -16.51 0.05 -2.92
N CYS A 83 -16.95 -0.46 -1.76
CA CYS A 83 -16.04 -1.03 -0.78
C CYS A 83 -15.34 -2.29 -1.30
N LEU A 84 -16.06 -3.17 -2.00
CA LEU A 84 -15.46 -4.36 -2.59
C LEU A 84 -14.37 -4.00 -3.61
N ASN A 85 -14.61 -2.98 -4.45
CA ASN A 85 -13.61 -2.45 -5.38
C ASN A 85 -12.39 -1.83 -4.65
N ILE A 86 -12.61 -1.06 -3.58
CA ILE A 86 -11.52 -0.46 -2.79
C ILE A 86 -10.62 -1.55 -2.21
N VAL A 87 -11.21 -2.55 -1.55
CA VAL A 87 -10.47 -3.66 -0.96
C VAL A 87 -9.74 -4.46 -2.04
N THR A 88 -10.40 -4.74 -3.16
CA THR A 88 -9.78 -5.47 -4.27
C THR A 88 -8.57 -4.71 -4.84
N LYS A 89 -8.68 -3.40 -5.07
CA LYS A 89 -7.56 -2.56 -5.52
C LYS A 89 -6.41 -2.58 -4.54
N HIS A 90 -6.70 -2.41 -3.24
CA HIS A 90 -5.70 -2.48 -2.20
C HIS A 90 -4.99 -3.85 -2.19
N VAL A 91 -5.74 -4.95 -2.32
CA VAL A 91 -5.14 -6.30 -2.37
C VAL A 91 -4.22 -6.47 -3.58
N ILE A 92 -4.65 -6.01 -4.75
CA ILE A 92 -3.85 -6.06 -5.98
C ILE A 92 -2.56 -5.25 -5.83
N GLN A 93 -2.65 -4.04 -5.28
CA GLN A 93 -1.51 -3.12 -5.15
C GLN A 93 -0.52 -3.61 -4.09
N THR A 94 -1.01 -4.07 -2.94
CA THR A 94 -0.19 -4.47 -1.79
C THR A 94 0.38 -5.88 -1.96
N PHE A 95 -0.44 -6.86 -2.38
CA PHE A 95 -0.04 -8.28 -2.37
C PHE A 95 0.31 -8.83 -3.75
N LEU A 96 -0.16 -8.20 -4.83
CA LEU A 96 0.08 -8.66 -6.21
C LEU A 96 0.78 -7.60 -7.09
N PRO A 97 1.89 -6.98 -6.65
CA PRO A 97 2.51 -5.86 -7.36
C PRO A 97 2.98 -6.25 -8.77
N LYS A 98 3.46 -7.49 -8.93
CA LYS A 98 3.99 -8.06 -10.18
C LYS A 98 2.91 -8.55 -11.15
N LEU A 99 1.63 -8.44 -10.78
CA LEU A 99 0.54 -8.85 -11.68
C LEU A 99 0.46 -7.88 -12.86
N GLY A 100 0.35 -8.45 -14.07
CA GLY A 100 0.25 -7.66 -15.31
C GLY A 100 -1.03 -6.83 -15.34
N GLY A 101 -1.01 -5.69 -16.05
CA GLY A 101 -2.12 -4.74 -16.07
C GLY A 101 -3.46 -5.34 -16.47
N VAL A 102 -3.48 -6.21 -17.49
CA VAL A 102 -4.71 -6.91 -17.94
C VAL A 102 -5.30 -7.75 -16.80
N ARG A 103 -4.50 -8.63 -16.19
CA ARG A 103 -4.94 -9.47 -15.06
C ARG A 103 -5.42 -8.64 -13.85
N LYS A 104 -4.84 -7.46 -13.61
CA LYS A 104 -5.31 -6.55 -12.55
C LYS A 104 -6.71 -6.03 -12.86
N GLN A 105 -6.98 -5.68 -14.12
CA GLN A 105 -8.31 -5.26 -14.55
C GLN A 105 -9.31 -6.41 -14.49
N ASP A 106 -8.92 -7.62 -14.91
CA ASP A 106 -9.79 -8.80 -14.84
C ASP A 106 -10.26 -9.09 -13.40
N ILE A 107 -9.35 -9.00 -12.42
CA ILE A 107 -9.70 -9.17 -11.00
C ILE A 107 -10.64 -8.06 -10.52
N LEU A 108 -10.39 -6.82 -10.93
CA LEU A 108 -11.24 -5.69 -10.55
C LEU A 108 -12.65 -5.83 -11.15
N GLU A 109 -12.76 -6.24 -12.42
CA GLU A 109 -14.04 -6.52 -13.06
C GLU A 109 -14.76 -7.66 -12.35
N LYS A 110 -14.05 -8.74 -12.03
CA LYS A 110 -14.60 -9.89 -11.31
C LYS A 110 -15.13 -9.50 -9.93
N SER A 111 -14.49 -8.55 -9.26
CA SER A 111 -15.00 -8.02 -7.98
C SER A 111 -16.36 -7.32 -8.14
N THR A 112 -16.58 -6.62 -9.25
CA THR A 112 -17.89 -6.03 -9.58
C THR A 112 -18.92 -7.11 -9.89
N GLN A 113 -18.54 -8.15 -10.64
CA GLN A 113 -19.41 -9.29 -10.94
C GLN A 113 -19.84 -10.04 -9.66
N ILE A 114 -18.92 -10.25 -8.71
CA ILE A 114 -19.22 -10.85 -7.40
C ILE A 114 -20.26 -10.05 -6.62
N TRP A 115 -20.18 -8.72 -6.66
CA TRP A 115 -21.20 -7.91 -6.01
C TRP A 115 -22.57 -8.11 -6.66
N TYR A 116 -22.65 -8.09 -7.99
CA TYR A 116 -23.89 -8.34 -8.73
C TYR A 116 -24.47 -9.75 -8.49
N LEU A 117 -23.60 -10.75 -8.36
CA LEU A 117 -23.97 -12.12 -8.03
C LEU A 117 -24.78 -12.20 -6.71
N CYS A 118 -24.54 -11.26 -5.79
CA CYS A 118 -25.13 -11.19 -4.46
C CYS A 118 -26.23 -10.14 -4.30
N VAL A 119 -26.60 -9.40 -5.36
CA VAL A 119 -27.76 -8.52 -5.32
C VAL A 119 -29.02 -9.39 -5.20
N PRO A 120 -29.89 -9.15 -4.19
CA PRO A 120 -31.16 -9.84 -4.09
C PRO A 120 -32.04 -9.49 -5.29
N VAL A 121 -32.66 -10.51 -5.89
CA VAL A 121 -33.62 -10.40 -7.00
C VAL A 121 -35.03 -10.54 -6.43
#